data_AF-A0A6L8RQ36-F1
#
_entry.id   AF-A0A6L8RQ36-F1
#
_cell.length_a   1.000
_cell.length_b   1.000
_cell.length_c   1.000
_cell.angle_alpha   90.00
_cell.angle_beta   90.00
_cell.angle_gamma   90.00
#
_symmetry.space_group_name_H-M   'P 1'
#
loop_
_entity.id
_entity.type
_entity.pdbx_description
1 polymer ?
#
loop_
_entity_poly.entity_id
_entity_poly.type
_entity_poly.pdbx_seq_one_letter_code
_entity_poly.pdbx_strand_id
1 'polypeptide(L)'
;MNKTEFLDALRHALGKLPSYEVEQSIAFYAEMIDDRIEDGMSEQEAVAALGSVHAIAAQIVAETPPIPKAIAKANTGSRTLNIVLLAILSPIWVTLALAFACMVLAIYLAIWSVVVALWAVVLTLLLCAPIGVFGLAWCAATGFPLSGIWVFGCGLAGAGLGLFSWFGVLAASKGLVNLTHSFARWVKGLFIKLKRNDASPIAPEGAAHV
;
A
#
# COMPACT_ATOMS: atom_id res chain seq x y z
N MET A 1 27.90 -35.80 33.82
CA MET A 1 27.92 -34.99 32.58
C MET A 1 28.20 -33.57 32.98
N ASN A 2 29.15 -32.91 32.32
CA ASN A 2 29.39 -31.47 32.48
C ASN A 2 28.38 -30.67 31.62
N LYS A 3 28.32 -29.35 31.80
CA LYS A 3 27.41 -28.44 31.07
C LYS A 3 27.64 -28.56 29.56
N THR A 4 28.88 -28.61 29.12
CA THR A 4 29.23 -28.68 27.70
C THR A 4 28.77 -29.98 27.03
N GLU A 5 28.91 -31.12 27.71
CA GLU A 5 28.45 -32.43 27.25
C GLU A 5 26.92 -32.50 27.22
N PHE A 6 26.25 -31.88 28.19
CA PHE A 6 24.78 -31.83 28.23
C PHE A 6 24.21 -31.00 27.08
N LEU A 7 24.76 -29.81 26.83
CA LEU A 7 24.30 -28.93 25.76
C LEU A 7 24.59 -29.52 24.37
N ASP A 8 25.74 -30.20 24.20
CA ASP A 8 26.07 -30.87 22.93
C ASP A 8 25.17 -32.10 22.68
N ALA A 9 24.88 -32.88 23.71
CA ALA A 9 23.91 -33.98 23.62
C ALA A 9 22.48 -33.48 23.31
N LEU A 10 22.07 -32.35 23.91
CA LEU A 10 20.78 -31.72 23.63
C LEU A 10 20.70 -31.19 22.20
N ARG A 11 21.78 -30.59 21.71
CA ARG A 11 21.94 -30.13 20.31
C ARG A 11 21.80 -31.28 19.33
N HIS A 12 22.43 -32.42 19.61
CA HIS A 12 22.33 -33.61 18.77
C HIS A 12 20.92 -34.23 18.80
N ALA A 13 20.26 -34.25 19.97
CA ALA A 13 18.90 -34.76 20.11
C ALA A 13 17.85 -33.88 19.41
N LEU A 14 18.04 -32.55 19.43
CA LEU A 14 17.15 -31.57 18.79
C LEU A 14 17.49 -31.30 17.31
N GLY A 15 18.51 -31.93 16.74
CA GLY A 15 18.98 -31.69 15.35
C GLY A 15 17.95 -31.95 14.23
N LYS A 16 16.76 -32.48 14.56
CA LYS A 16 15.62 -32.63 13.62
C LYS A 16 14.74 -31.39 13.53
N LEU A 17 14.93 -30.39 14.39
CA LEU A 17 14.18 -29.13 14.44
C LEU A 17 14.91 -28.00 13.67
N PRO A 18 14.23 -26.89 13.34
CA PRO A 18 14.86 -25.71 12.75
C PRO A 18 16.01 -25.18 13.61
N SER A 19 17.12 -24.77 12.99
CA SER A 19 18.35 -24.35 13.68
C SER A 19 18.15 -23.20 14.68
N TYR A 20 17.16 -22.33 14.45
CA TYR A 20 16.80 -21.25 15.37
C TYR A 20 16.20 -21.78 16.69
N GLU A 21 15.27 -22.73 16.63
CA GLU A 21 14.62 -23.29 17.83
C GLU A 21 15.60 -24.13 18.66
N VAL A 22 16.54 -24.80 17.97
CA VAL A 22 17.64 -25.54 18.62
C VAL A 22 18.51 -24.60 19.43
N GLU A 23 18.97 -23.48 18.85
CA GLU A 23 19.81 -22.51 19.56
C GLU A 23 19.06 -21.79 20.69
N GLN A 24 17.78 -21.47 20.49
CA GLN A 24 16.95 -20.86 21.55
C GLN A 24 16.78 -21.81 22.74
N SER A 25 16.53 -23.09 22.47
CA SER A 25 16.41 -24.11 23.52
C SER A 25 17.74 -24.29 24.26
N ILE A 26 18.86 -24.37 23.52
CA ILE A 26 20.21 -24.48 24.12
C ILE A 26 20.53 -23.27 24.99
N ALA A 27 20.22 -22.06 24.53
CA ALA A 27 20.43 -20.83 25.30
C ALA A 27 19.61 -20.80 26.60
N PHE A 28 18.33 -21.18 26.53
CA PHE A 28 17.45 -21.25 27.70
C PHE A 28 17.96 -22.24 28.75
N TYR A 29 18.34 -23.45 28.34
CA TYR A 29 18.90 -24.44 29.27
C TYR A 29 20.29 -24.06 29.76
N ALA A 30 21.10 -23.35 28.96
CA ALA A 30 22.39 -22.83 29.40
C ALA A 30 22.23 -21.78 30.51
N GLU A 31 21.30 -20.83 30.35
CA GLU A 31 20.97 -19.80 31.34
C GLU A 31 20.43 -20.44 32.62
N MET A 32 19.51 -21.41 32.50
CA MET A 32 19.02 -22.18 33.66
C MET A 32 20.09 -22.97 34.41
N ILE A 33 21.14 -23.44 33.73
CA ILE A 33 22.28 -24.10 34.38
C ILE A 33 23.15 -23.06 35.08
N ASP A 34 23.37 -21.92 34.43
CA ASP A 34 24.16 -20.82 34.99
C ASP A 34 23.52 -20.23 36.25
N ASP A 35 22.21 -20.01 36.25
CA ASP A 35 21.46 -19.54 37.43
C ASP A 35 21.66 -20.47 38.63
N ARG A 36 21.62 -21.79 38.40
CA ARG A 36 21.80 -22.79 39.47
C ARG A 36 23.23 -22.85 39.99
N ILE A 37 24.21 -22.61 39.12
CA ILE A 37 25.62 -22.53 39.51
C ILE A 37 25.84 -21.26 40.35
N GLU A 38 25.20 -20.15 39.99
CA GLU A 38 25.24 -18.89 40.73
C GLU A 38 24.58 -19.01 42.12
N ASP A 39 23.51 -19.81 42.23
CA ASP A 39 22.86 -20.17 43.50
C ASP A 39 23.69 -21.13 44.40
N GLY A 40 24.90 -21.50 43.96
CA GLY A 40 25.87 -22.27 44.75
C GLY A 40 25.83 -23.79 44.54
N MET A 41 25.12 -24.29 43.53
CA MET A 41 25.18 -25.71 43.14
C MET A 41 26.43 -25.99 42.31
N SER A 42 26.99 -27.20 42.44
CA SER A 42 28.03 -27.64 41.51
C SER A 42 27.44 -27.88 40.12
N GLU A 43 28.23 -27.66 39.07
CA GLU A 43 27.82 -27.86 37.66
C GLU A 43 27.18 -29.24 37.41
N GLN A 44 27.68 -30.26 38.10
CA GLN A 44 27.20 -31.64 37.96
C GLN A 44 25.83 -31.85 38.62
N GLU A 45 25.57 -31.16 39.73
CA GLU A 45 24.27 -31.18 40.42
C GLU A 45 23.23 -30.36 39.66
N ALA A 46 23.62 -29.20 39.12
CA ALA A 46 22.76 -28.36 38.30
C ALA A 46 22.25 -29.10 37.05
N VAL A 47 23.13 -29.86 36.38
CA VAL A 47 22.75 -30.68 35.22
C VAL A 47 21.93 -31.91 35.64
N ALA A 48 22.24 -32.54 36.78
CA ALA A 48 21.46 -33.67 37.29
C ALA A 48 20.02 -33.27 37.67
N ALA A 49 19.82 -32.06 38.17
CA ALA A 49 18.51 -31.51 38.54
C ALA A 49 17.58 -31.26 37.35
N LEU A 50 18.13 -31.07 36.14
CA LEU A 50 17.35 -30.88 34.91
C LEU A 50 16.76 -32.18 34.36
N GLY A 51 17.31 -33.34 34.75
CA GLY A 51 16.87 -34.65 34.27
C GLY A 51 17.54 -35.09 32.97
N SER A 52 16.96 -36.10 32.31
CA SER A 52 17.59 -36.72 31.13
C SER A 52 17.41 -35.90 29.85
N VAL A 53 18.50 -35.70 29.10
CA VAL A 53 18.52 -34.99 27.80
C VAL A 53 17.45 -35.51 26.83
N HIS A 54 17.21 -36.82 26.81
CA HIS A 54 16.21 -37.44 25.94
C HIS A 54 14.77 -37.11 26.35
N ALA A 55 14.48 -37.01 27.65
CA ALA A 55 13.16 -36.60 28.13
C ALA A 55 12.87 -35.13 27.78
N ILE A 56 13.88 -34.26 27.95
CA ILE A 56 13.79 -32.84 27.60
C ILE A 56 13.57 -32.68 26.08
N ALA A 57 14.37 -33.36 25.26
CA ALA A 57 14.22 -33.32 23.81
C ALA A 57 12.86 -33.84 23.34
N ALA A 58 12.34 -34.91 23.96
CA ALA A 58 11.02 -35.45 23.66
C ALA A 58 9.90 -34.48 24.05
N GLN A 59 10.04 -33.77 25.17
CA GLN A 59 9.08 -32.76 25.61
C GLN A 59 9.03 -31.56 24.66
N ILE A 60 10.20 -31.02 24.27
CA ILE A 60 10.29 -29.91 23.31
C ILE A 60 9.67 -30.29 21.96
N VAL A 61 9.93 -31.51 21.49
CA VAL A 61 9.35 -32.02 20.23
C VAL A 61 7.84 -32.25 20.36
N ALA A 62 7.34 -32.68 21.52
CA ALA A 62 5.91 -32.92 21.76
C ALA A 62 5.10 -31.64 21.96
N GLU A 63 5.71 -30.60 22.56
CA GLU A 63 5.10 -29.28 22.77
C GLU A 63 5.12 -28.43 21.49
N THR A 64 5.92 -28.80 20.49
CA THR A 64 5.92 -28.13 19.18
C THR A 64 4.77 -28.71 18.32
N PRO A 65 3.67 -27.96 18.08
CA PRO A 65 2.60 -28.43 17.21
C PRO A 65 3.16 -28.75 15.82
N PRO A 66 2.63 -29.76 15.10
CA PRO A 66 3.07 -30.09 13.75
C PRO A 66 2.63 -28.97 12.80
N ILE A 67 3.40 -27.89 12.75
CA ILE A 67 3.22 -26.84 11.76
C ILE A 67 3.69 -27.43 10.44
N PRO A 68 2.84 -27.47 9.39
CA PRO A 68 3.22 -27.96 8.08
C PRO A 68 4.52 -27.29 7.64
N LYS A 69 5.54 -28.08 7.31
CA LYS A 69 6.89 -27.63 6.91
C LYS A 69 6.91 -26.62 5.76
N ALA A 70 5.79 -26.46 5.05
CA ALA A 70 5.56 -25.43 4.04
C ALA A 70 5.41 -24.00 4.61
N ILE A 71 4.96 -23.85 5.86
CA ILE A 71 4.68 -22.54 6.49
C ILE A 71 5.80 -22.14 7.46
N ALA A 72 6.46 -23.09 8.13
CA ALA A 72 7.61 -22.80 8.99
C ALA A 72 8.82 -22.20 8.24
N LYS A 73 8.97 -22.50 6.94
CA LYS A 73 10.00 -21.89 6.07
C LYS A 73 9.70 -20.43 5.71
N ALA A 74 8.46 -19.96 5.92
CA ALA A 74 8.05 -18.60 5.58
C ALA A 74 8.38 -17.56 6.66
N ASN A 75 8.77 -18.00 7.86
CA ASN A 75 9.06 -17.09 8.98
C ASN A 75 10.52 -17.09 9.43
N THR A 76 11.44 -17.57 8.58
CA THR A 76 12.88 -17.37 8.83
C THR A 76 13.20 -15.89 8.63
N GLY A 77 13.27 -15.18 9.76
CA GLY A 77 13.71 -13.79 9.91
C GLY A 77 15.14 -13.54 9.45
N SER A 78 15.42 -13.76 8.17
CA SER A 78 16.63 -13.30 7.50
C SER A 78 16.26 -12.08 6.68
N ARG A 79 16.77 -10.91 7.06
CA ARG A 79 16.74 -9.70 6.22
C ARG A 79 17.16 -10.03 4.80
N THR A 80 18.14 -10.93 4.63
CA THR A 80 18.64 -11.37 3.32
C THR A 80 17.61 -12.18 2.54
N LEU A 81 16.88 -13.11 3.17
CA LEU A 81 15.81 -13.85 2.48
C LEU A 81 14.64 -12.92 2.13
N ASN A 82 14.27 -12.00 3.02
CA ASN A 82 13.29 -10.95 2.70
C ASN A 82 13.79 -10.03 1.58
N ILE A 83 15.07 -9.65 1.54
CA ILE A 83 15.67 -8.81 0.49
C ILE A 83 15.75 -9.57 -0.83
N VAL A 84 16.11 -10.86 -0.83
CA VAL A 84 16.15 -11.69 -2.04
C VAL A 84 14.74 -11.98 -2.54
N LEU A 85 13.80 -12.24 -1.65
CA LEU A 85 12.39 -12.37 -1.99
C LEU A 85 11.86 -11.01 -2.52
N LEU A 86 12.20 -9.89 -1.88
CA LEU A 86 11.91 -8.54 -2.39
C LEU A 86 12.58 -8.26 -3.73
N ALA A 87 13.78 -8.80 -3.99
CA ALA A 87 14.51 -8.62 -5.23
C ALA A 87 13.93 -9.46 -6.38
N ILE A 88 13.43 -10.66 -6.07
CA ILE A 88 12.74 -11.53 -7.03
C ILE A 88 11.29 -11.05 -7.26
N LEU A 89 10.64 -10.52 -6.22
CA LEU A 89 9.35 -9.83 -6.31
C LEU A 89 9.51 -8.36 -6.73
N SER A 90 10.73 -7.83 -6.88
CA SER A 90 11.02 -6.44 -7.25
C SER A 90 10.43 -6.10 -8.63
N PRO A 91 10.60 -6.93 -9.67
CA PRO A 91 9.91 -6.70 -10.94
C PRO A 91 8.39 -6.60 -10.77
N ILE A 92 7.80 -7.38 -9.85
CA ILE A 92 6.36 -7.39 -9.59
C ILE A 92 5.94 -6.13 -8.80
N TRP A 93 6.69 -5.72 -7.78
CA TRP A 93 6.41 -4.48 -7.05
C TRP A 93 6.60 -3.23 -7.91
N VAL A 94 7.62 -3.22 -8.78
CA VAL A 94 7.86 -2.13 -9.72
C VAL A 94 6.75 -2.06 -10.76
N THR A 95 6.34 -3.18 -11.35
CA THR A 95 5.22 -3.20 -12.30
C THR A 95 3.88 -2.86 -11.64
N LEU A 96 3.65 -3.29 -10.40
CA LEU A 96 2.45 -2.96 -9.63
C LEU A 96 2.41 -1.47 -9.25
N ALA A 97 3.53 -0.91 -8.79
CA ALA A 97 3.65 0.52 -8.50
C ALA A 97 3.49 1.36 -9.77
N LEU A 98 4.06 0.92 -10.89
CA LEU A 98 3.90 1.55 -12.19
C LEU A 98 2.44 1.48 -12.66
N ALA A 99 1.78 0.33 -12.53
CA ALA A 99 0.36 0.18 -12.87
C ALA A 99 -0.52 1.11 -12.02
N PHE A 100 -0.24 1.20 -10.72
CA PHE A 100 -0.92 2.13 -9.83
C PHE A 100 -0.69 3.60 -10.23
N ALA A 101 0.55 3.97 -10.57
CA ALA A 101 0.88 5.30 -11.05
C ALA A 101 0.17 5.64 -12.37
N CYS A 102 0.15 4.71 -13.33
CA CYS A 102 -0.58 4.83 -14.59
C CYS A 102 -2.09 4.98 -14.36
N MET A 103 -2.66 4.24 -13.42
CA MET A 103 -4.09 4.35 -13.07
C MET A 103 -4.42 5.74 -12.50
N VAL A 104 -3.60 6.24 -11.56
CA VAL A 104 -3.78 7.59 -11.00
C VAL A 104 -3.63 8.66 -12.09
N LEU A 105 -2.65 8.51 -12.98
CA LEU A 105 -2.43 9.41 -14.11
C LEU A 105 -3.60 9.36 -15.10
N ALA A 106 -4.13 8.19 -15.40
CA ALA A 106 -5.29 8.03 -16.28
C ALA A 106 -6.53 8.73 -15.71
N ILE A 107 -6.80 8.57 -14.40
CA ILE A 107 -7.90 9.29 -13.73
C ILE A 107 -7.67 10.80 -13.81
N TYR A 108 -6.45 11.27 -13.55
CA TYR A 108 -6.11 12.69 -13.66
C TYR A 108 -6.33 13.22 -15.08
N LEU A 109 -5.83 12.53 -16.11
CA LEU A 109 -6.03 12.91 -17.50
C LEU A 109 -7.51 12.89 -17.91
N ALA A 110 -8.30 11.91 -17.44
CA ALA A 110 -9.73 11.84 -17.70
C ALA A 110 -10.49 13.03 -17.10
N ILE A 111 -10.11 13.46 -15.88
CA ILE A 111 -10.69 14.65 -15.25
C ILE A 111 -10.36 15.90 -16.09
N TRP A 112 -9.10 16.06 -16.50
CA TRP A 112 -8.67 17.21 -17.29
C TRP A 112 -9.22 17.20 -18.72
N SER A 113 -9.41 16.04 -19.34
CA SER A 113 -9.98 15.95 -20.68
C SER A 113 -11.43 16.43 -20.72
N VAL A 114 -12.22 16.19 -19.67
CA VAL A 114 -13.57 16.74 -19.52
C VAL A 114 -13.52 18.27 -19.45
N VAL A 115 -12.58 18.85 -18.70
CA VAL A 115 -12.41 20.31 -18.64
C VAL A 115 -12.08 20.86 -20.01
N VAL A 116 -11.10 20.27 -20.70
CA VAL A 116 -10.70 20.70 -22.05
C VAL A 116 -11.88 20.58 -23.03
N ALA A 117 -12.65 19.50 -22.98
CA ALA A 117 -13.82 19.31 -23.84
C ALA A 117 -14.90 20.38 -23.60
N LEU A 118 -15.19 20.69 -22.33
CA LEU A 118 -16.14 21.76 -21.97
C LEU A 118 -15.68 23.13 -22.50
N TRP A 119 -14.39 23.44 -22.35
CA TRP A 119 -13.80 24.67 -22.89
C TRP A 119 -13.80 24.71 -24.43
N ALA A 120 -13.55 23.57 -25.09
CA ALA A 120 -13.60 23.47 -26.54
C ALA A 120 -15.01 23.71 -27.09
N VAL A 121 -16.04 23.23 -26.42
CA VAL A 121 -17.44 23.51 -26.77
C VAL A 121 -17.73 25.01 -26.67
N VAL A 122 -17.32 25.65 -25.58
CA VAL A 122 -17.49 27.11 -25.40
C VAL A 122 -16.77 27.88 -26.51
N LEU A 123 -15.53 27.51 -26.83
CA LEU A 123 -14.76 28.13 -27.91
C LEU A 123 -15.48 27.99 -29.26
N THR A 124 -15.98 26.79 -29.57
CA THR A 124 -16.70 26.51 -30.83
C THR A 124 -17.99 27.32 -30.93
N LEU A 125 -18.74 27.44 -29.84
CA LEU A 125 -19.95 28.26 -29.79
C LEU A 125 -19.64 29.75 -29.95
N LEU A 126 -18.54 30.25 -29.39
CA LEU A 126 -18.11 31.63 -29.58
C LEU A 126 -17.63 31.89 -31.02
N LEU A 127 -16.98 30.92 -31.66
CA LEU A 127 -16.55 31.00 -33.06
C LEU A 127 -17.74 31.01 -34.04
N CYS A 128 -18.93 30.56 -33.62
CA CYS A 128 -20.14 30.63 -34.45
C CYS A 128 -20.51 32.08 -34.82
N ALA A 129 -20.23 33.08 -33.97
CA ALA A 129 -20.49 34.49 -34.29
C ALA A 129 -19.64 35.03 -35.46
N PRO A 130 -18.30 34.97 -35.44
CA PRO A 130 -17.49 35.45 -36.57
C PRO A 130 -17.73 34.64 -37.85
N ILE A 131 -17.97 33.32 -37.74
CA ILE A 131 -18.36 32.49 -38.89
C ILE A 131 -19.71 32.95 -39.46
N GLY A 132 -20.68 33.29 -38.60
CA GLY A 132 -21.97 33.84 -39.01
C GLY A 132 -21.85 35.19 -39.73
N VAL A 133 -20.99 36.09 -39.25
CA VAL A 133 -20.71 37.39 -39.92
C VAL A 133 -20.10 37.17 -41.30
N PHE A 134 -19.14 36.25 -41.41
CA PHE A 134 -18.53 35.91 -42.70
C PHE A 134 -19.55 35.28 -43.66
N GLY A 135 -20.41 34.38 -43.15
CA GLY A 135 -21.50 33.79 -43.91
C GLY A 135 -22.50 34.82 -44.44
N LEU A 136 -22.84 35.83 -43.63
CA LEU A 136 -23.68 36.95 -44.06
C LEU A 136 -23.04 37.72 -45.23
N ALA A 137 -21.77 38.10 -45.10
CA ALA A 137 -21.05 38.84 -46.13
C ALA A 137 -20.96 38.05 -47.45
N TRP A 138 -20.69 36.75 -47.37
CA TRP A 138 -20.61 35.86 -48.52
C TRP A 138 -21.98 35.67 -49.21
N CYS A 139 -23.04 35.41 -48.45
CA CYS A 139 -24.39 35.27 -48.98
C CYS A 139 -24.93 36.58 -49.58
N ALA A 140 -24.57 37.73 -49.02
CA ALA A 140 -24.89 39.04 -49.59
C ALA A 140 -24.18 39.26 -50.94
N ALA A 141 -22.90 38.86 -51.06
CA ALA A 141 -22.13 38.97 -52.30
C ALA A 141 -22.63 38.03 -53.41
N THR A 142 -23.23 36.90 -53.05
CA THR A 142 -23.74 35.88 -53.99
C THR A 142 -25.22 36.08 -54.37
N GLY A 143 -25.88 37.12 -53.86
CA GLY A 143 -27.26 37.47 -54.23
C GLY A 143 -28.35 36.75 -53.44
N PHE A 144 -28.01 36.04 -52.36
CA PHE A 144 -28.96 35.34 -51.48
C PHE A 144 -28.97 35.94 -50.05
N PRO A 145 -29.44 37.20 -49.88
CA PRO A 145 -29.34 37.91 -48.60
C PRO A 145 -30.17 37.27 -47.48
N LEU A 146 -31.32 36.65 -47.81
CA LEU A 146 -32.17 35.97 -46.82
C LEU A 146 -31.46 34.79 -46.15
N SER A 147 -30.72 33.99 -46.92
CA SER A 147 -29.92 32.88 -46.37
C SER A 147 -28.78 33.39 -45.49
N GLY A 148 -28.17 34.52 -45.83
CA GLY A 148 -27.14 35.15 -45.01
C GLY A 148 -27.65 35.62 -43.65
N ILE A 149 -28.83 36.26 -43.61
CA ILE A 149 -29.46 36.70 -42.35
C ILE A 149 -29.80 35.50 -41.46
N TRP A 150 -30.29 34.40 -42.05
CA TRP A 150 -30.55 33.17 -41.32
C TRP A 150 -29.28 32.59 -40.67
N VAL A 151 -28.20 32.45 -41.45
CA VAL A 151 -26.90 31.95 -40.97
C VAL A 151 -26.31 32.86 -39.88
N PHE A 152 -26.44 34.19 -40.04
CA PHE A 152 -26.04 35.15 -39.03
C PHE A 152 -26.85 35.00 -37.73
N GLY A 153 -28.16 34.84 -37.83
CA GLY A 153 -29.05 34.59 -36.69
C GLY A 153 -28.68 33.32 -35.94
N CYS A 154 -28.40 32.22 -36.65
CA CYS A 154 -27.91 30.98 -36.05
C CYS A 154 -26.54 31.16 -35.36
N GLY A 155 -25.62 31.89 -35.99
CA GLY A 155 -24.31 32.21 -35.42
C GLY A 155 -24.41 33.05 -34.14
N LEU A 156 -25.30 34.04 -34.12
CA LEU A 156 -25.54 34.89 -32.95
C LEU A 156 -26.19 34.12 -31.81
N ALA A 157 -27.18 33.26 -32.11
CA ALA A 157 -27.80 32.37 -31.13
C ALA A 157 -26.78 31.39 -30.53
N GLY A 158 -25.93 30.80 -31.38
CA GLY A 158 -24.83 29.93 -30.94
C GLY A 158 -23.84 30.65 -30.02
N ALA A 159 -23.45 31.88 -30.36
CA ALA A 159 -22.56 32.68 -29.53
C ALA A 159 -23.21 33.10 -28.20
N GLY A 160 -24.51 33.40 -28.21
CA GLY A 160 -25.29 33.65 -26.99
C GLY A 160 -25.29 32.45 -26.04
N LEU A 161 -25.49 31.24 -26.57
CA LEU A 161 -25.36 29.99 -25.81
C LEU A 161 -23.93 29.75 -25.32
N GLY A 162 -22.93 30.12 -26.12
CA GLY A 162 -21.51 30.06 -25.73
C GLY A 162 -21.18 30.96 -24.53
N LEU A 163 -21.66 32.21 -24.54
CA LEU A 163 -21.53 33.16 -23.43
C LEU A 163 -22.23 32.67 -22.16
N PHE A 164 -23.42 32.09 -22.27
CA PHE A 164 -24.09 31.49 -21.12
C PHE A 164 -23.33 30.26 -20.60
N SER A 165 -22.87 29.41 -21.51
CA SER A 165 -22.11 28.19 -21.18
C SER A 165 -20.77 28.50 -20.53
N TRP A 166 -20.16 29.65 -20.81
CA TRP A 166 -18.93 30.11 -20.14
C TRP A 166 -19.07 30.13 -18.61
N PHE A 167 -20.18 30.65 -18.09
CA PHE A 167 -20.43 30.66 -16.63
C PHE A 167 -20.65 29.25 -16.08
N GLY A 168 -21.36 28.39 -16.82
CA GLY A 168 -21.55 26.98 -16.47
C GLY A 168 -20.23 26.20 -16.41
N VAL A 169 -19.37 26.39 -17.40
CA VAL A 169 -18.04 25.75 -17.46
C VAL A 169 -17.11 26.28 -16.38
N LEU A 170 -17.17 27.57 -16.02
CA LEU A 170 -16.42 28.10 -14.87
C LEU A 170 -16.85 27.45 -13.55
N ALA A 171 -18.16 27.28 -13.34
CA ALA A 171 -18.68 26.59 -12.16
C ALA A 171 -18.29 25.11 -12.14
N ALA A 172 -18.41 24.42 -13.28
CA ALA A 172 -18.01 23.02 -13.43
C ALA A 172 -16.50 22.85 -13.19
N SER A 173 -15.66 23.73 -13.73
CA SER A 173 -14.20 23.72 -13.53
C SER A 173 -13.83 23.90 -12.07
N LYS A 174 -14.46 24.85 -11.37
CA LYS A 174 -14.26 25.04 -9.92
C LYS A 174 -14.70 23.81 -9.13
N GLY A 175 -15.84 23.22 -9.47
CA GLY A 175 -16.33 21.98 -8.85
C GLY A 175 -15.35 20.82 -9.05
N LEU A 176 -14.82 20.67 -10.26
CA LEU A 176 -13.88 19.61 -10.61
C LEU A 176 -12.54 19.75 -9.89
N VAL A 177 -12.00 20.98 -9.82
CA VAL A 177 -10.78 21.27 -9.05
C VAL A 177 -10.97 20.95 -7.56
N ASN A 178 -12.13 21.28 -7.00
CA ASN A 178 -12.45 20.98 -5.62
C ASN A 178 -12.55 19.47 -5.36
N LEU A 179 -13.10 18.72 -6.34
CA LEU A 179 -13.12 17.26 -6.37
C LEU A 179 -11.70 16.67 -6.38
N THR A 180 -10.80 17.20 -7.22
CA THR A 180 -9.39 16.78 -7.25
C THR A 180 -8.70 17.03 -5.91
N HIS A 181 -8.91 18.19 -5.29
CA HIS A 181 -8.38 18.49 -3.95
C HIS A 181 -8.96 17.60 -2.86
N SER A 182 -10.24 17.25 -2.94
CA SER A 182 -10.89 16.33 -2.00
C SER A 182 -10.32 14.92 -2.13
N PHE A 183 -10.18 14.43 -3.36
CA PHE A 183 -9.57 13.14 -3.65
C PHE A 183 -8.12 13.07 -3.16
N ALA A 184 -7.31 14.09 -3.45
CA ALA A 184 -5.93 14.17 -2.97
C ALA A 184 -5.84 14.17 -1.43
N ARG A 185 -6.75 14.87 -0.74
CA ARG A 185 -6.83 14.84 0.73
C ARG A 185 -7.27 13.48 1.26
N TRP A 186 -8.21 12.82 0.60
CA TRP A 186 -8.67 11.47 0.96
C TRP A 186 -7.54 10.43 0.82
N VAL A 187 -6.80 10.46 -0.30
CA VAL A 187 -5.62 9.59 -0.51
C VAL A 187 -4.57 9.86 0.56
N LYS A 188 -4.23 11.13 0.85
CA LYS A 188 -3.33 11.45 1.97
C LYS A 188 -3.86 10.94 3.31
N GLY A 189 -5.17 11.05 3.54
CA GLY A 189 -5.83 10.55 4.74
C GLY A 189 -5.71 9.04 4.94
N LEU A 190 -5.76 8.25 3.86
CA LEU A 190 -5.52 6.80 3.90
C LEU A 190 -4.09 6.49 4.37
N PHE A 191 -3.09 7.16 3.80
CA PHE A 191 -1.69 6.96 4.19
C PHE A 191 -1.39 7.43 5.62
N ILE A 192 -1.98 8.55 6.07
CA ILE A 192 -1.80 9.05 7.44
C ILE A 192 -2.52 8.16 8.46
N LYS A 193 -3.71 7.64 8.13
CA LYS A 193 -4.42 6.68 8.98
C LYS A 193 -3.67 5.35 9.09
N LEU A 194 -3.05 4.87 8.01
CA LEU A 194 -2.21 3.67 8.05
C LEU A 194 -1.05 3.86 9.03
N LYS A 195 -0.33 4.99 8.92
CA LYS A 195 0.81 5.31 9.80
C LYS A 195 0.43 5.45 11.27
N ARG A 196 -0.82 5.85 11.58
CA ARG A 196 -1.32 5.96 12.95
C ARG A 196 -1.76 4.62 13.53
N ASN A 197 -2.25 3.69 12.72
CA ASN A 197 -2.54 2.33 13.18
C ASN A 197 -1.25 1.54 13.45
N ASP A 198 -0.19 1.75 12.66
CA ASP A 198 1.12 1.12 12.90
C ASP A 198 1.85 1.71 14.13
N ALA A 199 1.47 2.93 14.53
CA ALA A 199 2.04 3.64 15.67
C ALA A 199 1.18 3.58 16.94
N SER A 200 0.11 2.79 16.97
CA SER A 200 -0.62 2.49 18.20
C SER A 200 0.00 1.23 18.82
N PRO A 201 0.83 1.34 19.87
CA PRO A 201 1.13 0.17 20.68
C PRO A 201 -0.20 -0.30 21.24
N ILE A 202 -0.39 -1.60 21.17
CA ILE A 202 -1.45 -2.34 21.85
C ILE A 202 -1.35 -1.92 23.32
N ALA A 203 -2.25 -1.04 23.78
CA ALA A 203 -2.36 -0.78 25.20
C ALA A 203 -2.87 -2.09 25.83
N PRO A 204 -2.16 -2.66 26.82
CA PRO A 204 -2.65 -3.85 27.48
C PRO A 204 -3.90 -3.47 28.28
N GLU A 205 -5.05 -3.91 27.78
CA GLU A 205 -6.29 -3.93 28.52
C GLU A 205 -6.16 -5.03 29.59
N GLY A 206 -5.65 -4.67 30.76
CA GLY A 206 -5.61 -5.57 31.91
C GLY A 206 -4.45 -5.32 32.85
N ALA A 207 -4.66 -4.46 33.85
CA ALA A 207 -4.19 -4.63 35.22
C ALA A 207 -4.51 -3.38 36.06
N ALA A 208 -5.62 -3.43 36.81
CA ALA A 208 -5.71 -2.86 38.16
C ALA A 208 -7.05 -3.28 38.79
N HIS A 209 -7.13 -4.55 39.19
CA HIS A 209 -7.88 -4.92 40.39
C HIS A 209 -6.93 -4.71 41.58
N VAL A 210 -7.14 -3.64 42.35
CA VAL A 210 -6.94 -3.60 43.81
C VAL A 210 -7.83 -2.53 44.39
#